data_AF-A0A2D6J137-F1
#
_entry.id   AF-A0A2D6J137-F1
#
_cell.length_a   1.000
_cell.length_b   1.000
_cell.length_c   1.000
_cell.angle_alpha   90.00
_cell.angle_beta   90.00
_cell.angle_gamma   90.00
#
_symmetry.space_group_name_H-M   'P 1'
#
loop_
_entity.id
_entity.type
_entity.pdbx_description
1 polymer ?
#
loop_
_entity_poly.entity_id
_entity_poly.type
_entity_poly.pdbx_seq_one_letter_code
_entity_poly.pdbx_strand_id
1 'polypeptide(L)'
;RYELDEVIFDVCQAWGVGIPVKDIYWKKKVAKRKMMWEKLCEYTPPTLLGVFPEGEFSDPSTVMLWGITKERLEEWERAEEEESDVVNGVAASAGVTEGPAVVIPRFSESYKVKNGDILVTSSTAPAWGPVLVRSKGVVLDAGGNMCHAAIIAREEGVPAVVGTRVATRKIKTGDIIRVDGDEGIVTILKRV
;
A
#
# COMPACT_ATOMS: atom_id res chain seq x y z
N ARG A 1 3.98 -19.16 -8.79
CA ARG A 1 3.17 -18.64 -9.91
C ARG A 1 2.36 -19.74 -10.58
N TYR A 2 2.96 -20.88 -10.93
CA TYR A 2 2.28 -21.97 -11.66
C TYR A 2 1.73 -23.11 -10.79
N GLU A 3 1.82 -23.01 -9.46
CA GLU A 3 1.49 -24.12 -8.57
C GLU A 3 0.01 -24.50 -8.61
N LEU A 4 -0.89 -23.55 -8.84
CA LEU A 4 -2.32 -23.81 -8.98
C LEU A 4 -2.61 -24.55 -10.30
N ASP A 5 -2.00 -24.10 -11.40
CA ASP A 5 -2.12 -24.72 -12.71
C ASP A 5 -1.58 -26.17 -12.67
N GLU A 6 -0.44 -26.37 -12.01
CA GLU A 6 0.15 -27.70 -11.79
C GLU A 6 -0.79 -28.64 -11.00
N VAL A 7 -1.43 -28.14 -9.93
CA VAL A 7 -2.40 -28.91 -9.13
C VAL A 7 -3.60 -29.29 -10.00
N ILE A 8 -4.18 -28.32 -10.70
CA ILE A 8 -5.36 -28.54 -11.56
C ILE A 8 -5.01 -29.57 -12.64
N PHE A 9 -3.85 -29.43 -13.29
CA PHE A 9 -3.40 -30.37 -14.29
C PHE A 9 -3.21 -31.78 -13.73
N ASP A 10 -2.55 -31.93 -12.58
CA ASP A 10 -2.35 -33.23 -11.91
C ASP A 10 -3.67 -33.87 -11.50
N VAL A 11 -4.64 -33.10 -11.02
CA VAL A 11 -6.00 -33.57 -10.70
C VAL A 11 -6.74 -34.04 -11.95
N CYS A 12 -6.72 -33.24 -13.03
CA CYS A 12 -7.37 -33.59 -14.29
C CYS A 12 -6.77 -34.85 -14.91
N GLN A 13 -5.44 -34.99 -14.91
CA GLN A 13 -4.75 -36.17 -15.42
C GLN A 13 -5.06 -37.41 -14.58
N ALA A 14 -4.99 -37.30 -13.25
CA ALA A 14 -5.29 -38.40 -12.35
C ALA A 14 -6.73 -38.89 -12.54
N TRP A 15 -7.69 -37.97 -12.67
CA TRP A 15 -9.08 -38.28 -12.99
C TRP A 15 -9.21 -38.97 -14.35
N GLY A 16 -8.58 -38.43 -15.40
CA GLY A 16 -8.67 -38.96 -16.76
C GLY A 16 -8.07 -40.37 -16.93
N VAL A 17 -7.05 -40.70 -16.14
CA VAL A 17 -6.39 -42.02 -16.15
C VAL A 17 -6.99 -42.98 -15.10
N GLY A 18 -7.80 -42.49 -14.16
CA GLY A 18 -8.40 -43.30 -13.10
C GLY A 18 -7.44 -43.65 -11.96
N ILE A 19 -6.41 -42.84 -11.73
CA ILE A 19 -5.44 -43.01 -10.64
C ILE A 19 -5.69 -41.98 -9.53
N PRO A 20 -5.27 -42.25 -8.28
CA PRO A 20 -5.37 -41.26 -7.21
C PRO A 20 -4.46 -40.04 -7.49
N VAL A 21 -4.95 -38.85 -7.13
CA VAL A 21 -4.18 -37.60 -7.15
C VAL A 21 -2.98 -37.72 -6.20
N LYS A 22 -1.88 -37.01 -6.49
CA LYS A 22 -0.69 -36.93 -5.60
C LYS A 22 -0.96 -36.11 -4.34
N ASP A 23 -1.91 -36.57 -3.53
CA ASP A 23 -2.47 -35.84 -2.39
C ASP A 23 -1.40 -35.51 -1.33
N ILE A 24 -0.49 -36.44 -1.03
CA ILE A 24 0.60 -36.25 -0.06
C ILE A 24 1.55 -35.13 -0.51
N TYR A 25 1.91 -35.08 -1.79
CA TYR A 25 2.80 -34.07 -2.34
C TYR A 25 2.18 -32.68 -2.21
N TRP A 26 0.93 -32.52 -2.65
CA TRP A 26 0.23 -31.24 -2.61
C TRP A 26 -0.08 -30.78 -1.18
N LYS A 27 -0.47 -31.70 -0.28
CA LYS A 27 -0.67 -31.41 1.14
C LYS A 27 0.62 -30.88 1.80
N LYS A 28 1.77 -31.50 1.53
CA LYS A 28 3.08 -31.02 2.02
C LYS A 28 3.43 -29.63 1.47
N LYS A 29 3.21 -29.40 0.18
CA LYS A 29 3.48 -28.11 -0.47
C LYS A 29 2.58 -27.01 0.11
N VAL A 30 1.29 -27.27 0.30
CA VAL A 30 0.34 -26.36 0.96
C VAL A 30 0.76 -26.04 2.38
N ALA A 31 1.14 -27.03 3.19
CA ALA A 31 1.61 -26.81 4.55
C ALA A 31 2.84 -25.88 4.59
N LYS A 32 3.83 -26.12 3.71
CA LYS A 32 4.99 -25.24 3.56
C LYS A 32 4.60 -23.82 3.16
N ARG A 33 3.69 -23.66 2.19
CA ARG A 33 3.23 -22.34 1.73
C ARG A 33 2.49 -21.58 2.83
N LYS A 34 1.69 -22.26 3.66
CA LYS A 34 1.04 -21.64 4.83
C LYS A 34 2.06 -21.12 5.84
N MET A 35 3.07 -21.92 6.18
CA MET A 35 4.15 -21.49 7.09
C MET A 35 4.93 -20.28 6.54
N MET A 36 5.25 -20.29 5.24
CA MET A 36 5.91 -19.14 4.60
C MET A 36 5.02 -17.90 4.63
N TRP A 37 3.72 -18.06 4.34
CA TRP A 37 2.75 -16.97 4.34
C TRP A 37 2.61 -16.32 5.72
N GLU A 38 2.50 -17.12 6.78
CA GLU A 38 2.47 -16.64 8.17
C GLU A 38 3.69 -15.78 8.49
N LYS A 39 4.89 -16.26 8.13
CA LYS A 39 6.13 -15.49 8.33
C LYS A 39 6.20 -14.20 7.52
N LEU A 40 5.75 -14.24 6.26
CA LEU A 40 5.74 -13.06 5.41
C LEU A 40 4.69 -12.02 5.83
N CYS A 41 3.59 -12.45 6.46
CA CYS A 41 2.60 -11.52 7.01
C CYS A 41 3.13 -10.68 8.18
N GLU A 42 4.12 -11.21 8.91
CA GLU A 42 4.79 -10.50 10.01
C GLU A 42 5.95 -9.62 9.53
N TYR A 43 6.36 -9.78 8.27
CA TYR A 43 7.52 -9.10 7.71
C TYR A 43 7.10 -7.86 6.91
N THR A 44 7.63 -6.69 7.31
CA THR A 44 7.55 -5.48 6.50
C THR A 44 8.77 -5.44 5.58
N PRO A 45 8.59 -5.49 4.24
CA PRO A 45 9.72 -5.39 3.33
C PRO A 45 10.36 -4.00 3.41
N PRO A 46 11.68 -3.90 3.17
CA PRO A 46 12.33 -2.60 3.04
C PRO A 46 11.73 -1.83 1.88
N THR A 47 11.75 -0.50 1.99
CA THR A 47 11.19 0.41 1.00
C THR A 47 11.83 0.23 -0.38
N LEU A 48 13.14 -0.05 -0.39
CA LEU A 48 13.95 -0.33 -1.57
C LEU A 48 14.78 -1.59 -1.34
N LEU A 49 14.99 -2.36 -2.42
CA LEU A 49 15.85 -3.53 -2.42
C LEU A 49 16.89 -3.39 -3.53
N GLY A 50 18.17 -3.38 -3.14
CA GLY A 50 19.30 -3.23 -4.05
C GLY A 50 19.76 -1.77 -4.19
N VAL A 51 20.67 -1.54 -5.13
CA VAL A 51 21.21 -0.22 -5.46
C VAL A 51 20.41 0.34 -6.62
N PHE A 52 20.01 1.61 -6.52
CA PHE A 52 19.27 2.27 -7.60
C PHE A 52 20.21 2.52 -8.79
N PRO A 53 19.77 2.29 -10.04
CA PRO A 53 20.63 2.51 -11.21
C PRO A 53 20.98 4.00 -11.36
N GLU A 54 22.21 4.27 -11.80
CA GLU A 54 22.67 5.63 -12.10
C GLU A 54 21.98 6.17 -13.36
N GLY A 55 21.37 7.36 -13.28
CA GLY A 55 20.75 8.05 -14.42
C GLY A 55 19.42 8.73 -14.10
N GLU A 56 18.86 9.44 -15.08
CA GLU A 56 17.51 10.02 -14.99
C GLU A 56 16.43 8.99 -15.35
N PHE A 57 15.36 8.97 -14.57
CA PHE A 57 14.18 8.14 -14.82
C PHE A 57 13.25 8.87 -15.77
N SER A 58 13.29 8.51 -17.05
CA SER A 58 12.42 9.10 -18.06
C SER A 58 11.15 8.29 -18.34
N ASP A 59 11.06 7.06 -17.81
CA ASP A 59 9.88 6.22 -18.00
C ASP A 59 8.66 6.84 -17.30
N PRO A 60 7.62 7.26 -18.06
CA PRO A 60 6.46 7.92 -17.48
C PRO A 60 5.70 7.06 -16.47
N SER A 61 5.75 5.73 -16.60
CA SER A 61 5.07 4.85 -15.65
C SER A 61 5.76 4.86 -14.28
N THR A 62 7.09 4.84 -14.26
CA THR A 62 7.90 4.92 -13.04
C THR A 62 7.69 6.25 -12.32
N VAL A 63 7.70 7.35 -13.07
CA VAL A 63 7.56 8.70 -12.51
C VAL A 63 6.12 8.97 -12.05
N MET A 64 5.13 8.73 -12.91
CA MET A 64 3.77 9.21 -12.66
C MET A 64 2.90 8.19 -11.91
N LEU A 65 3.01 6.90 -12.24
CA LEU A 65 2.20 5.87 -11.58
C LEU A 65 2.76 5.52 -10.19
N TRP A 66 4.08 5.53 -10.05
CA TRP A 66 4.77 5.13 -8.82
C TRP A 66 5.41 6.27 -8.04
N GLY A 67 5.48 7.48 -8.61
CA GLY A 67 6.06 8.64 -7.92
C GLY A 67 7.57 8.53 -7.72
N ILE A 68 8.26 7.69 -8.51
CA ILE A 68 9.68 7.41 -8.31
C ILE A 68 10.50 8.40 -9.13
N THR A 69 11.14 9.35 -8.44
CA THR A 69 12.16 10.25 -9.00
C THR A 69 13.41 10.19 -8.12
N LYS A 70 14.53 10.73 -8.60
CA LYS A 70 15.77 10.75 -7.84
C LYS A 70 15.62 11.52 -6.52
N GLU A 71 14.99 12.69 -6.58
CA GLU A 71 14.73 13.54 -5.43
C GLU A 71 13.87 12.82 -4.38
N ARG A 72 12.88 12.05 -4.82
CA ARG A 72 12.01 11.27 -3.92
C ARG A 72 12.73 10.13 -3.23
N LEU A 73 13.71 9.51 -3.89
CA LEU A 73 14.52 8.47 -3.25
C LEU A 73 15.34 9.05 -2.09
N GLU A 74 15.98 10.19 -2.33
CA GLU A 74 16.76 10.90 -1.30
C GLU A 74 15.86 11.37 -0.14
N GLU A 75 14.63 11.80 -0.42
CA GLU A 75 13.63 12.12 0.61
C GLU A 75 13.22 10.90 1.43
N TRP A 76 13.03 9.72 0.80
CA TRP A 76 12.64 8.51 1.51
C TRP A 76 13.76 7.97 2.41
N GLU A 77 15.01 8.01 1.96
CA GLU A 77 16.17 7.66 2.79
C GLU A 77 16.24 8.55 4.04
N ARG A 78 16.15 9.87 3.87
CA ARG A 78 16.15 10.81 5.00
C ARG A 78 14.96 10.59 5.94
N ALA A 79 13.78 10.32 5.39
CA ALA A 79 12.57 10.10 6.18
C ALA A 79 12.61 8.81 7.01
N GLU A 80 13.44 7.82 6.66
CA GLU A 80 13.66 6.64 7.49
C GLU A 80 14.57 6.92 8.70
N GLU A 81 15.50 7.88 8.57
CA GLU A 81 16.45 8.24 9.63
C GLU A 81 15.91 9.29 10.61
N GLU A 82 15.05 10.20 10.14
CA GLU A 82 14.52 11.31 10.94
C GLU A 82 13.25 10.95 11.73
N GLU A 83 13.29 11.16 13.05
CA GLU A 83 12.09 11.19 13.89
C GLU A 83 11.43 12.57 13.78
N SER A 84 10.48 12.68 12.85
CA SER A 84 9.73 13.91 12.57
C SER A 84 8.23 13.61 12.56
N ASP A 85 7.43 14.56 13.06
CA ASP A 85 5.97 14.55 12.96
C ASP A 85 5.46 14.96 11.57
N VAL A 86 6.37 15.19 10.62
CA VAL A 86 6.06 15.49 9.23
C VAL A 86 6.44 14.30 8.34
N VAL A 87 5.49 13.88 7.50
CA VAL A 87 5.65 12.84 6.50
C VAL A 87 5.42 13.45 5.13
N ASN A 88 6.44 13.42 4.28
CA ASN A 88 6.37 13.93 2.91
C ASN A 88 5.90 12.84 1.95
N GLY A 89 5.18 13.26 0.91
CA GLY A 89 4.75 12.42 -0.19
C GLY A 89 4.43 13.24 -1.43
N VAL A 90 3.68 12.63 -2.32
CA VAL A 90 3.23 13.20 -3.59
C VAL A 90 1.83 13.76 -3.41
N ALA A 91 1.65 15.04 -3.73
CA ALA A 91 0.36 15.69 -3.87
C ALA A 91 -0.48 14.94 -4.92
N ALA A 92 -1.58 14.31 -4.47
CA ALA A 92 -2.43 13.50 -5.31
C ALA A 92 -3.79 14.15 -5.57
N SER A 93 -4.36 14.79 -4.55
CA SER A 93 -5.65 15.49 -4.64
C SER A 93 -5.62 16.69 -3.70
N ALA A 94 -5.88 17.87 -4.25
CA ALA A 94 -5.80 19.16 -3.58
C ALA A 94 -6.74 19.31 -2.38
N GLY A 95 -6.40 20.23 -1.49
CA GLY A 95 -7.16 20.56 -0.29
C GLY A 95 -6.46 20.15 1.00
N VAL A 96 -6.97 20.66 2.12
CA VAL A 96 -6.42 20.41 3.46
C VAL A 96 -7.51 19.87 4.37
N THR A 97 -7.21 18.81 5.09
CA THR A 97 -8.14 18.16 6.02
C THR A 97 -7.45 17.68 7.28
N GLU A 98 -8.19 17.63 8.37
CA GLU A 98 -7.71 17.14 9.67
C GLU A 98 -8.67 16.11 10.25
N GLY A 99 -8.14 15.09 10.91
CA GLY A 99 -8.97 14.05 11.50
C GLY A 99 -8.18 12.94 12.15
N PRO A 100 -8.88 11.99 12.79
CA PRO A 100 -8.27 10.80 13.33
C PRO A 100 -7.77 9.90 12.19
N ALA A 101 -6.52 9.48 12.28
CA ALA A 101 -5.92 8.52 11.37
C ALA A 101 -6.45 7.11 11.68
N VAL A 102 -6.78 6.36 10.64
CA VAL A 102 -7.11 4.94 10.74
C VAL A 102 -6.17 4.17 9.83
N VAL A 103 -5.22 3.47 10.45
CA VAL A 103 -4.18 2.72 9.74
C VAL A 103 -4.69 1.32 9.43
N ILE A 104 -4.89 1.02 8.15
CA ILE A 104 -5.45 -0.26 7.67
C ILE A 104 -4.42 -0.99 6.81
N PRO A 105 -3.64 -1.93 7.37
CA PRO A 105 -2.63 -2.66 6.59
C PRO A 105 -3.24 -3.68 5.61
N ARG A 106 -4.49 -4.11 5.86
CA ARG A 106 -5.16 -5.17 5.08
C ARG A 106 -6.59 -4.77 4.76
N PHE A 107 -7.00 -5.02 3.52
CA PHE A 107 -8.36 -4.71 3.06
C PHE A 107 -9.47 -5.38 3.90
N SER A 108 -9.20 -6.55 4.50
CA SER A 108 -10.13 -7.24 5.40
C SER A 108 -10.54 -6.38 6.61
N GLU A 109 -9.76 -5.36 6.96
CA GLU A 109 -10.01 -4.46 8.08
C GLU A 109 -10.59 -3.10 7.64
N SER A 110 -10.85 -2.92 6.34
CA SER A 110 -11.37 -1.67 5.77
C SER A 110 -12.70 -1.21 6.35
N TYR A 111 -13.49 -2.13 6.93
CA TYR A 111 -14.75 -1.80 7.62
C TYR A 111 -14.56 -0.93 8.86
N LYS A 112 -13.33 -0.83 9.40
CA LYS A 112 -13.01 0.02 10.55
C LYS A 112 -13.01 1.52 10.22
N VAL A 113 -12.83 1.87 8.96
CA VAL A 113 -12.82 3.27 8.50
C VAL A 113 -14.24 3.81 8.51
N LYS A 114 -14.45 4.88 9.27
CA LYS A 114 -15.73 5.59 9.40
C LYS A 114 -15.68 6.93 8.68
N ASN A 115 -16.85 7.53 8.52
CA ASN A 115 -16.96 8.88 7.98
C ASN A 115 -16.24 9.87 8.91
N GLY A 116 -15.39 10.72 8.35
CA GLY A 116 -14.60 11.69 9.10
C GLY A 116 -13.18 11.22 9.45
N ASP A 117 -12.88 9.93 9.26
CA ASP A 117 -11.54 9.39 9.47
C ASP A 117 -10.63 9.67 8.27
N ILE A 118 -9.32 9.73 8.52
CA ILE A 118 -8.29 9.77 7.48
C ILE A 118 -7.73 8.36 7.30
N LEU A 119 -7.88 7.81 6.10
CA LEU A 119 -7.37 6.49 5.76
C LEU A 119 -5.85 6.56 5.60
N VAL A 120 -5.13 5.69 6.31
CA VAL A 120 -3.69 5.46 6.11
C VAL A 120 -3.47 3.99 5.73
N THR A 121 -2.91 3.71 4.56
CA THR A 121 -2.61 2.33 4.13
C THR A 121 -1.41 2.26 3.20
N SER A 122 -0.86 1.07 3.00
CA SER A 122 0.33 0.89 2.16
C SER A 122 0.01 1.06 0.68
N SER A 123 -1.07 0.44 0.22
CA SER A 123 -1.52 0.47 -1.18
C SER A 123 -3.01 0.17 -1.27
N THR A 124 -3.63 0.57 -2.37
CA THR A 124 -5.04 0.30 -2.64
C THR A 124 -5.21 -0.55 -3.90
N ALA A 125 -6.40 -1.12 -4.03
CA ALA A 125 -6.87 -1.88 -5.18
C ALA A 125 -8.30 -1.39 -5.53
N PRO A 126 -8.87 -1.76 -6.69
CA PRO A 126 -10.21 -1.33 -7.08
C PRO A 126 -11.30 -1.54 -6.01
N ALA A 127 -11.18 -2.61 -5.21
CA ALA A 127 -12.10 -2.89 -4.10
C ALA A 127 -12.15 -1.80 -3.00
N TRP A 128 -11.15 -0.91 -2.93
CA TRP A 128 -11.07 0.17 -1.95
C TRP A 128 -11.95 1.38 -2.30
N GLY A 129 -12.52 1.45 -3.50
CA GLY A 129 -13.33 2.59 -3.95
C GLY A 129 -14.34 3.10 -2.91
N PRO A 130 -15.22 2.24 -2.36
CA PRO A 130 -16.19 2.65 -1.33
C PRO A 130 -15.58 3.12 -0.01
N VAL A 131 -14.32 2.79 0.27
CA VAL A 131 -13.59 3.24 1.47
C VAL A 131 -12.95 4.59 1.19
N LEU A 132 -12.42 4.81 -0.02
CA LEU A 132 -11.84 6.09 -0.43
C LEU A 132 -12.90 7.20 -0.43
N VAL A 133 -14.07 6.93 -1.03
CA VAL A 133 -15.20 7.89 -1.11
C VAL A 133 -15.67 8.36 0.27
N ARG A 134 -15.64 7.48 1.28
CA ARG A 134 -16.12 7.82 2.64
C ARG A 134 -15.05 8.49 3.51
N SER A 135 -13.79 8.41 3.11
CA SER A 135 -12.66 8.91 3.89
C SER A 135 -12.61 10.43 3.80
N LYS A 136 -12.28 11.09 4.92
CA LYS A 136 -12.11 12.55 4.96
C LYS A 136 -10.79 13.00 4.33
N GLY A 137 -9.83 12.10 4.26
CA GLY A 137 -8.51 12.25 3.64
C GLY A 137 -7.87 10.89 3.40
N VAL A 138 -6.90 10.82 2.49
CA VAL A 138 -6.23 9.57 2.12
C VAL A 138 -4.72 9.74 2.16
N VAL A 139 -4.03 8.84 2.85
CA VAL A 139 -2.57 8.76 2.91
C VAL A 139 -2.12 7.38 2.48
N LEU A 140 -1.27 7.31 1.45
CA LEU A 140 -0.72 6.05 0.94
C LEU A 140 0.80 6.01 0.97
N ASP A 141 1.36 4.86 1.33
CA ASP A 141 2.81 4.64 1.21
C ASP A 141 3.23 4.49 -0.26
N ALA A 142 2.44 3.77 -1.05
CA ALA A 142 2.76 3.47 -2.45
C ALA A 142 1.85 4.24 -3.43
N GLY A 143 2.40 4.50 -4.61
CA GLY A 143 1.71 5.15 -5.73
C GLY A 143 2.21 6.57 -5.99
N GLY A 144 1.91 7.08 -7.19
CA GLY A 144 2.15 8.45 -7.62
C GLY A 144 0.85 9.19 -7.94
N ASN A 145 0.97 10.38 -8.51
CA ASN A 145 -0.17 11.27 -8.81
C ASN A 145 -1.21 10.66 -9.79
N MET A 146 -0.85 9.64 -10.56
CA MET A 146 -1.76 8.93 -11.48
C MET A 146 -2.21 7.55 -10.97
N CYS A 147 -1.97 7.20 -9.71
CA CYS A 147 -2.44 5.94 -9.17
C CYS A 147 -3.97 5.91 -8.99
N HIS A 148 -4.53 4.70 -8.86
CA HIS A 148 -5.96 4.47 -8.69
C HIS A 148 -6.59 5.31 -7.57
N ALA A 149 -5.95 5.37 -6.40
CA ALA A 149 -6.46 6.18 -5.29
C ALA A 149 -6.40 7.69 -5.57
N ALA A 150 -5.37 8.16 -6.26
CA ALA A 150 -5.25 9.58 -6.62
C ALA A 150 -6.37 10.03 -7.56
N ILE A 151 -6.76 9.16 -8.50
CA ILE A 151 -7.87 9.43 -9.42
C ILE A 151 -9.19 9.55 -8.64
N ILE A 152 -9.53 8.53 -7.83
CA ILE A 152 -10.77 8.54 -7.04
C ILE A 152 -10.80 9.72 -6.06
N ALA A 153 -9.69 10.01 -5.38
CA ALA A 153 -9.61 11.11 -4.43
C ALA A 153 -9.93 12.47 -5.10
N ARG A 154 -9.46 12.69 -6.34
CA ARG A 154 -9.78 13.91 -7.10
C ARG A 154 -11.24 13.96 -7.55
N GLU A 155 -11.79 12.84 -7.98
CA GLU A 155 -13.20 12.74 -8.39
C GLU A 155 -14.15 13.08 -7.23
N GLU A 156 -13.81 12.63 -6.02
CA GLU A 156 -14.61 12.84 -4.81
C GLU A 156 -14.23 14.11 -4.03
N GLY A 157 -13.24 14.87 -4.49
CA GLY A 157 -12.75 16.08 -3.79
C GLY A 157 -12.16 15.80 -2.41
N VAL A 158 -11.60 14.62 -2.20
CA VAL A 158 -10.96 14.20 -0.94
C VAL A 158 -9.47 14.53 -1.02
N PRO A 159 -8.90 15.28 -0.06
CA PRO A 159 -7.47 15.54 0.01
C PRO A 159 -6.66 14.25 0.11
N ALA A 160 -5.61 14.13 -0.70
CA ALA A 160 -4.80 12.91 -0.72
C ALA A 160 -3.31 13.15 -0.92
N VAL A 161 -2.52 12.39 -0.15
CA VAL A 161 -1.06 12.31 -0.26
C VAL A 161 -0.68 10.86 -0.47
N VAL A 162 0.10 10.57 -1.51
CA VAL A 162 0.51 9.19 -1.87
C VAL A 162 2.02 9.09 -1.93
N GLY A 163 2.58 7.89 -2.04
CA GLY A 163 4.02 7.73 -2.21
C GLY A 163 4.83 8.13 -0.97
N THR A 164 4.23 8.12 0.22
CA THR A 164 4.90 8.54 1.47
C THR A 164 5.95 7.54 1.98
N ARG A 165 5.83 6.26 1.60
CA ARG A 165 6.64 5.10 2.00
C ARG A 165 6.73 4.75 3.48
N VAL A 166 6.61 5.72 4.38
CA VAL A 166 6.81 5.57 5.82
C VAL A 166 5.56 5.89 6.65
N ALA A 167 4.47 6.36 6.04
CA ALA A 167 3.29 6.83 6.77
C ALA A 167 2.66 5.72 7.62
N THR A 168 2.50 4.51 7.09
CA THR A 168 1.92 3.40 7.87
C THR A 168 2.78 2.94 9.05
N ARG A 169 4.08 3.29 9.04
CA ARG A 169 5.02 2.99 10.12
C ARG A 169 5.05 4.11 11.17
N LYS A 170 4.98 5.36 10.72
CA LYS A 170 5.08 6.55 11.57
C LYS A 170 3.75 6.95 12.23
N ILE A 171 2.63 6.73 11.55
CA ILE A 171 1.29 7.13 12.03
C ILE A 171 0.64 5.94 12.72
N LYS A 172 -0.01 6.17 13.86
CA LYS A 172 -0.80 5.15 14.56
C LYS A 172 -2.28 5.43 14.42
N THR A 173 -3.09 4.37 14.48
CA THR A 173 -4.55 4.53 14.50
C THR A 173 -4.96 5.34 15.73
N GLY A 174 -5.72 6.40 15.51
CA GLY A 174 -6.19 7.35 16.51
C GLY A 174 -5.40 8.66 16.55
N ASP A 175 -4.18 8.71 15.98
CA ASP A 175 -3.42 9.96 15.88
C ASP A 175 -4.25 11.02 15.13
N ILE A 176 -4.22 12.27 15.58
CA ILE A 176 -4.84 13.37 14.84
C ILE A 176 -3.81 13.88 13.84
N ILE A 177 -4.14 13.78 12.56
CA ILE A 177 -3.25 14.18 11.47
C ILE A 177 -3.91 15.24 10.59
N ARG A 178 -3.08 16.12 10.04
CA ARG A 178 -3.41 17.02 8.93
C ARG A 178 -2.86 16.41 7.65
N VAL A 179 -3.70 16.33 6.63
CA VAL A 179 -3.31 15.96 5.27
C VAL A 179 -3.43 17.20 4.41
N ASP A 180 -2.30 17.66 3.89
CA ASP A 180 -2.19 18.72 2.91
C ASP A 180 -1.94 18.09 1.54
N GLY A 181 -3.02 17.99 0.76
CA GLY A 181 -2.99 17.41 -0.56
C GLY A 181 -2.46 18.35 -1.64
N ASP A 182 -2.30 19.65 -1.33
CA ASP A 182 -1.72 20.65 -2.22
C ASP A 182 -0.19 20.56 -2.21
N GLU A 183 0.40 20.52 -1.01
CA GLU A 183 1.85 20.42 -0.83
C GLU A 183 2.37 18.98 -0.81
N GLY A 184 1.49 17.98 -0.62
CA GLY A 184 1.89 16.59 -0.50
C GLY A 184 2.47 16.25 0.87
N ILE A 185 1.98 16.89 1.93
CA ILE A 185 2.52 16.82 3.29
C ILE A 185 1.48 16.27 4.25
N VAL A 186 1.90 15.37 5.14
CA VAL A 186 1.09 14.89 6.26
C VAL A 186 1.76 15.30 7.55
N THR A 187 1.04 16.00 8.43
CA THR A 187 1.56 16.44 9.73
C THR A 187 0.79 15.77 10.84
N ILE A 188 1.51 15.20 11.81
CA ILE A 188 0.92 14.59 13.00
C ILE A 188 0.73 15.69 14.04
N LEU A 189 -0.53 16.07 14.28
CA LEU A 189 -0.89 17.15 15.18
C LEU A 189 -0.96 16.68 16.64
N LYS A 190 -1.38 15.43 16.85
CA LYS A 190 -1.49 14.83 18.19
C LYS A 190 -1.31 13.32 18.13
N ARG A 191 -0.46 12.80 19.01
CA ARG A 191 -0.27 11.36 19.24
C ARG A 191 -1.29 10.80 20.22
N VAL A 192 -1.69 9.55 20.03
CA VAL A 192 -2.44 8.74 21.01
C VAL A 192 -1.51 8.03 21.98
#